data_AF-A0A662JL60-F1
#
_entry.id   AF-A0A662JL60-F1
#
_cell.length_a   1.000
_cell.length_b   1.000
_cell.length_c   1.000
_cell.angle_alpha   90.00
_cell.angle_beta   90.00
_cell.angle_gamma   90.00
#
_symmetry.space_group_name_H-M   'P 1'
#
loop_
_entity.id
_entity.type
_entity.pdbx_description
1 polymer ?
#
loop_
_entity_poly.entity_id
_entity_poly.type
_entity_poly.pdbx_seq_one_letter_code
_entity_poly.pdbx_strand_id
1 'polypeptide(L)'
;AKEDIAFGLAEAGVDEVSIGGQSFHRSLLKELGRRHDPEDVIHSIENAREAGFKLINLDLMFAIPNQDPNRALRSWVSDVETAAWMEPHQVTIYPTLMTPQCIAWSSISKGLVSQPVNMLTDFIRVAKNILERSGYSMVRIESWSRGGDYSTVNLEMVGPLLALGPGAMGFTSSYEWANVHSVSEYVRCLGNNKLPVAVSRSVSDIERAARIVADQLFCRGMIREECLVTKTGVSFSELPRGLKFCLKIMEFMGMIEDKGNVLKLTDKGLIQAHKMIWAFVLKVPCKIAEQLMDTPWPHEVIVP
;
A
#
# COMPACT_ATOMS: atom_id res chain seq x y z
N ALA A 1 -14.55 7.49 16.61
CA ALA A 1 -13.32 7.78 17.39
C ALA A 1 -13.60 8.82 18.47
N LYS A 2 -12.74 8.95 19.50
CA LYS A 2 -12.89 10.04 20.48
C LYS A 2 -12.47 11.36 19.85
N GLU A 3 -13.36 12.33 19.84
CA GLU A 3 -13.15 13.70 19.33
C GLU A 3 -11.82 14.30 19.84
N ASP A 4 -11.60 14.25 21.16
CA ASP A 4 -10.39 14.76 21.83
C ASP A 4 -9.06 14.29 21.20
N ILE A 5 -9.03 13.07 20.63
CA ILE A 5 -7.82 12.54 19.99
C ILE A 5 -7.52 13.27 18.68
N ALA A 6 -8.55 13.55 17.87
CA ALA A 6 -8.37 14.22 16.59
C ALA A 6 -7.87 15.65 16.81
N PHE A 7 -8.51 16.39 17.72
CA PHE A 7 -8.11 17.75 18.08
C PHE A 7 -6.71 17.78 18.72
N GLY A 8 -6.43 16.88 19.67
CA GLY A 8 -5.11 16.83 20.29
C GLY A 8 -3.97 16.52 19.32
N LEU A 9 -4.22 15.70 18.29
CA LEU A 9 -3.25 15.44 17.21
C LEU A 9 -3.04 16.67 16.32
N ALA A 10 -4.12 17.35 15.94
CA ALA A 10 -4.04 18.58 15.15
C ALA A 10 -3.30 19.70 15.90
N GLU A 11 -3.59 19.89 17.20
CA GLU A 11 -2.89 20.83 18.09
C GLU A 11 -1.41 20.49 18.24
N ALA A 12 -1.05 19.20 18.21
CA ALA A 12 0.34 18.74 18.21
C ALA A 12 1.06 18.93 16.86
N GLY A 13 0.38 19.43 15.83
CA GLY A 13 0.94 19.74 14.51
C GLY A 13 0.83 18.62 13.49
N VAL A 14 -0.05 17.64 13.68
CA VAL A 14 -0.31 16.61 12.67
C VAL A 14 -1.20 17.17 11.57
N ASP A 15 -0.68 17.22 10.34
CA ASP A 15 -1.35 17.80 9.18
C ASP A 15 -2.23 16.80 8.41
N GLU A 16 -1.91 15.50 8.48
CA GLU A 16 -2.50 14.46 7.64
C GLU A 16 -2.92 13.24 8.47
N VAL A 17 -4.02 12.60 8.09
CA VAL A 17 -4.50 11.38 8.73
C VAL A 17 -5.02 10.38 7.70
N SER A 18 -4.72 9.10 7.91
CA SER A 18 -5.39 7.99 7.23
C SER A 18 -6.33 7.27 8.17
N ILE A 19 -7.59 7.17 7.79
CA ILE A 19 -8.64 6.50 8.55
C ILE A 19 -8.88 5.14 7.93
N GLY A 20 -8.63 4.11 8.73
CA GLY A 20 -8.91 2.74 8.34
C GLY A 20 -10.40 2.42 8.40
N GLY A 21 -11.14 2.65 7.31
CA GLY A 21 -12.56 2.32 7.22
C GLY A 21 -12.85 0.88 6.81
N GLN A 22 -12.04 0.32 5.92
CA GLN A 22 -12.14 -1.02 5.31
C GLN A 22 -13.46 -1.33 4.57
N SER A 23 -14.61 -1.27 5.23
CA SER A 23 -15.95 -1.50 4.69
C SER A 23 -17.01 -0.82 5.57
N PHE A 24 -18.12 -0.39 4.98
CA PHE A 24 -19.30 0.13 5.68
C PHE A 24 -20.33 -0.96 5.98
N HIS A 25 -19.96 -2.23 5.79
CA HIS A 25 -20.77 -3.37 6.17
C HIS A 25 -20.25 -4.01 7.45
N ARG A 26 -21.03 -3.89 8.53
CA ARG A 26 -20.74 -4.47 9.86
C ARG A 26 -20.34 -5.96 9.82
N SER A 27 -20.98 -6.76 8.97
CA SER A 27 -20.61 -8.18 8.82
C SER A 27 -19.21 -8.38 8.22
N LEU A 28 -18.78 -7.50 7.30
CA LEU A 28 -17.46 -7.58 6.66
C LEU A 28 -16.38 -7.06 7.59
N LEU A 29 -16.66 -6.00 8.36
CA LEU A 29 -15.79 -5.55 9.44
C LEU A 29 -15.54 -6.67 10.47
N LYS A 30 -16.58 -7.42 10.84
CA LYS A 30 -16.46 -8.58 11.72
C LYS A 30 -15.62 -9.70 11.11
N GLU A 31 -15.79 -10.00 9.82
CA GLU A 31 -14.97 -10.99 9.09
C GLU A 31 -13.49 -10.56 9.06
N LEU A 32 -13.21 -9.26 8.95
CA LEU A 32 -11.87 -8.68 9.05
C LEU A 32 -11.33 -8.59 10.49
N GLY A 33 -12.13 -8.94 11.50
CA GLY A 33 -11.76 -8.80 12.91
C GLY A 33 -11.69 -7.37 13.43
N ARG A 34 -12.31 -6.43 12.73
CA ARG A 34 -12.35 -5.02 13.16
C ARG A 34 -13.28 -4.87 14.37
N ARG A 35 -12.88 -4.00 15.29
CA ARG A 35 -13.62 -3.70 16.54
C ARG A 35 -14.51 -2.46 16.43
N HIS A 36 -14.38 -1.71 15.34
CA HIS A 36 -15.19 -0.53 15.08
C HIS A 36 -16.39 -0.91 14.21
N ASP A 37 -17.38 -0.04 14.22
CA ASP A 37 -18.56 -0.12 13.37
C ASP A 37 -18.50 0.92 12.23
N PRO A 38 -19.34 0.80 11.18
CA PRO A 38 -19.37 1.78 10.09
C PRO A 38 -19.59 3.21 10.56
N GLU A 39 -20.42 3.40 11.59
CA GLU A 39 -20.71 4.71 12.17
C GLU A 39 -19.47 5.36 12.81
N ASP A 40 -18.54 4.55 13.36
CA ASP A 40 -17.28 5.07 13.90
C ASP A 40 -16.39 5.68 12.82
N VAL A 41 -16.43 5.14 11.60
CA VAL A 41 -15.65 5.63 10.46
C VAL A 41 -16.16 6.99 10.03
N ILE A 42 -17.48 7.14 9.93
CA ILE A 42 -18.16 8.40 9.58
C ILE A 42 -17.77 9.48 10.59
N HIS A 43 -17.98 9.22 11.89
CA HIS A 43 -17.60 10.17 12.95
C HIS A 43 -16.10 10.49 12.94
N SER A 44 -15.23 9.54 12.61
CA SER A 44 -13.78 9.80 12.56
C SER A 44 -13.40 10.75 11.43
N ILE A 45 -14.08 10.67 10.28
CA ILE A 45 -13.88 11.60 9.16
C ILE A 45 -14.40 12.99 9.52
N GLU A 46 -15.57 13.08 10.15
CA GLU A 46 -16.14 14.35 10.64
C GLU A 46 -15.21 15.02 11.65
N ASN A 47 -14.78 14.28 12.68
CA ASN A 47 -13.83 14.79 13.67
C ASN A 47 -12.52 15.24 13.04
N ALA A 48 -12.00 14.52 12.03
CA ALA A 48 -10.78 14.92 11.33
C ALA A 48 -10.98 16.21 10.52
N ARG A 49 -12.16 16.45 9.96
CA ARG A 49 -12.48 17.72 9.29
C ARG A 49 -12.56 18.87 10.30
N GLU A 50 -13.28 18.65 11.39
CA GLU A 50 -13.49 19.68 12.43
C GLU A 50 -12.20 20.04 13.14
N ALA A 51 -11.31 19.07 13.37
CA ALA A 51 -9.97 19.30 13.92
C ALA A 51 -9.03 20.03 12.95
N GLY A 52 -9.38 20.14 11.66
CA GLY A 52 -8.64 20.92 10.67
C GLY A 52 -7.49 20.17 9.99
N PHE A 53 -7.55 18.84 9.90
CA PHE A 53 -6.56 18.08 9.12
C PHE A 53 -6.56 18.53 7.65
N LYS A 54 -5.37 18.81 7.10
CA LYS A 54 -5.18 19.29 5.72
C LYS A 54 -5.39 18.19 4.70
N LEU A 55 -5.18 16.93 5.09
CA LEU A 55 -5.39 15.77 4.24
C LEU A 55 -6.00 14.63 5.06
N ILE A 56 -7.11 14.08 4.56
CA ILE A 56 -7.81 12.94 5.15
C ILE A 56 -7.88 11.84 4.09
N ASN A 57 -7.15 10.76 4.31
CA ASN A 57 -7.25 9.53 3.51
C ASN A 57 -8.23 8.55 4.15
N LEU A 58 -8.96 7.80 3.32
CA LEU A 58 -9.82 6.71 3.74
C LEU A 58 -9.38 5.40 3.08
N ASP A 59 -8.96 4.43 3.90
CA ASP A 59 -8.54 3.12 3.43
C ASP A 59 -9.72 2.16 3.34
N LEU A 60 -9.97 1.60 2.16
CA LEU A 60 -10.98 0.57 1.89
C LEU A 60 -10.34 -0.76 1.48
N MET A 61 -11.01 -1.86 1.82
CA MET A 61 -10.55 -3.21 1.49
C MET A 61 -11.58 -3.94 0.63
N PHE A 62 -11.12 -4.54 -0.47
CA PHE A 62 -11.94 -5.42 -1.31
C PHE A 62 -11.43 -6.86 -1.26
N ALA A 63 -12.14 -7.75 -1.96
CA ALA A 63 -11.90 -9.18 -1.93
C ALA A 63 -11.84 -9.74 -0.49
N ILE A 64 -12.78 -9.34 0.36
CA ILE A 64 -12.92 -9.87 1.72
C ILE A 64 -13.38 -11.35 1.62
N PRO A 65 -12.81 -12.27 2.43
CA PRO A 65 -13.23 -13.67 2.45
C PRO A 65 -14.71 -13.87 2.80
N ASN A 66 -15.22 -15.08 2.57
CA ASN A 66 -16.55 -15.52 3.06
C ASN A 66 -17.73 -14.77 2.41
N GLN A 67 -17.59 -14.43 1.13
CA GLN A 67 -18.64 -13.80 0.33
C GLN A 67 -18.83 -14.57 -0.98
N ASP A 68 -20.09 -14.71 -1.42
CA ASP A 68 -20.34 -15.10 -2.80
C ASP A 68 -19.96 -13.96 -3.76
N PRO A 69 -19.56 -14.25 -5.01
CA PRO A 69 -19.10 -13.25 -5.98
C PRO A 69 -20.05 -12.06 -6.18
N ASN A 70 -21.35 -12.33 -6.27
CA ASN A 70 -22.33 -11.29 -6.55
C ASN A 70 -22.52 -10.35 -5.35
N ARG A 71 -22.57 -10.91 -4.14
CA ARG A 71 -22.62 -10.12 -2.90
C ARG A 71 -21.33 -9.33 -2.70
N ALA A 72 -20.17 -9.93 -2.97
CA ALA A 72 -18.88 -9.25 -2.84
C ALA A 72 -18.80 -7.99 -3.70
N LEU A 73 -19.23 -8.07 -4.97
CA LEU A 73 -19.24 -6.91 -5.85
C LEU A 73 -20.25 -5.85 -5.42
N ARG A 74 -21.46 -6.25 -4.99
CA ARG A 74 -22.47 -5.30 -4.49
C ARG A 74 -22.01 -4.57 -3.24
N SER A 75 -21.44 -5.27 -2.26
CA SER A 75 -20.90 -4.62 -1.06
C SER A 75 -19.75 -3.68 -1.42
N TRP A 76 -18.89 -4.06 -2.35
CA TRP A 76 -17.80 -3.21 -2.79
C TRP A 76 -18.28 -1.93 -3.48
N VAL A 77 -19.26 -2.02 -4.37
CA VAL A 77 -19.90 -0.85 -5.00
C VAL A 77 -20.43 0.08 -3.91
N SER A 78 -21.20 -0.45 -2.96
CA SER A 78 -21.78 0.32 -1.85
C SER A 78 -20.70 0.98 -0.99
N ASP A 79 -19.58 0.29 -0.73
CA ASP A 79 -18.48 0.82 0.08
C ASP A 79 -17.79 2.00 -0.61
N VAL A 80 -17.53 1.88 -1.92
CA VAL A 80 -16.89 2.96 -2.69
C VAL A 80 -17.84 4.14 -2.88
N GLU A 81 -19.14 3.90 -3.14
CA GLU A 81 -20.14 4.97 -3.23
C GLU A 81 -20.27 5.72 -1.91
N THR A 82 -20.26 5.01 -0.77
CA THR A 82 -20.30 5.63 0.56
C THR A 82 -19.05 6.46 0.81
N ALA A 83 -17.86 5.93 0.51
CA ALA A 83 -16.62 6.70 0.61
C ALA A 83 -16.63 7.95 -0.27
N ALA A 84 -17.09 7.84 -1.52
CA ALA A 84 -17.20 8.97 -2.42
C ALA A 84 -18.18 10.04 -1.90
N TRP A 85 -19.34 9.63 -1.37
CA TRP A 85 -20.34 10.51 -0.74
C TRP A 85 -19.83 11.18 0.52
N MET A 86 -19.02 10.48 1.32
CA MET A 86 -18.41 11.07 2.50
C MET A 86 -17.34 12.08 2.17
N GLU A 87 -16.82 12.12 0.94
CA GLU A 87 -15.97 13.20 0.45
C GLU A 87 -14.57 13.38 1.10
N PRO A 88 -13.82 12.33 1.51
CA PRO A 88 -12.45 12.49 2.00
C PRO A 88 -11.54 13.10 0.91
N HIS A 89 -10.38 13.61 1.32
CA HIS A 89 -9.41 14.16 0.38
C HIS A 89 -8.86 13.06 -0.55
N GLN A 90 -8.59 11.88 0.00
CA GLN A 90 -8.10 10.71 -0.72
C GLN A 90 -8.88 9.45 -0.31
N VAL A 91 -9.11 8.56 -1.26
CA VAL A 91 -9.58 7.19 -1.04
C VAL A 91 -8.52 6.24 -1.55
N THR A 92 -8.07 5.34 -0.69
CA THR A 92 -7.10 4.32 -1.03
C THR A 92 -7.74 2.94 -0.91
N ILE A 93 -7.55 2.08 -1.91
CA ILE A 93 -8.18 0.75 -2.00
C ILE A 93 -7.13 -0.35 -2.06
N TYR A 94 -7.34 -1.43 -1.29
CA TYR A 94 -6.45 -2.58 -1.32
C TYR A 94 -7.22 -3.89 -1.32
N PRO A 95 -6.71 -4.94 -1.99
CA PRO A 95 -7.23 -6.28 -1.79
C PRO A 95 -6.92 -6.76 -0.38
N THR A 96 -7.79 -7.58 0.20
CA THR A 96 -7.53 -8.22 1.49
C THR A 96 -6.35 -9.18 1.36
N LEU A 97 -5.24 -8.86 2.02
CA LEU A 97 -4.06 -9.72 2.03
C LEU A 97 -4.29 -10.89 2.98
N MET A 98 -4.11 -12.11 2.49
CA MET A 98 -4.15 -13.30 3.33
C MET A 98 -2.75 -13.68 3.76
N THR A 99 -2.46 -13.45 5.03
CA THR A 99 -1.21 -13.84 5.71
C THR A 99 -1.52 -14.82 6.85
N PRO A 100 -0.55 -15.60 7.35
CA PRO A 100 -0.76 -16.54 8.44
C PRO A 100 -1.36 -15.95 9.72
N GLN A 101 -1.19 -14.65 9.92
CA GLN A 101 -1.67 -13.89 11.08
C GLN A 101 -3.13 -13.44 10.93
N CYS A 102 -3.73 -13.54 9.74
CA CYS A 102 -5.13 -13.19 9.52
C CYS A 102 -6.08 -14.19 10.21
N ILE A 103 -7.16 -13.69 10.80
CA ILE A 103 -8.19 -14.52 11.46
C ILE A 103 -8.74 -15.59 10.51
N ALA A 104 -9.01 -15.22 9.26
CA ALA A 104 -9.56 -16.14 8.25
C ALA A 104 -8.51 -17.11 7.65
N TRP A 105 -7.24 -17.03 8.03
CA TRP A 105 -6.16 -17.82 7.41
C TRP A 105 -6.40 -19.33 7.54
N SER A 106 -6.75 -19.82 8.75
CA SER A 106 -6.96 -21.27 8.95
C SER A 106 -8.12 -21.80 8.12
N SER A 107 -9.20 -21.02 8.00
CA SER A 107 -10.37 -21.39 7.20
C SER A 107 -10.09 -21.38 5.71
N ILE A 108 -9.37 -20.37 5.21
CA ILE A 108 -9.00 -20.28 3.79
C ILE A 108 -7.99 -21.35 3.39
N SER A 109 -6.95 -21.56 4.19
CA SER A 109 -5.91 -22.59 3.93
C SER A 109 -6.47 -24.02 3.92
N LYS A 110 -7.58 -24.26 4.64
CA LYS A 110 -8.33 -25.53 4.62
C LYS A 110 -9.41 -25.59 3.54
N GLY A 111 -9.59 -24.54 2.73
CA GLY A 111 -10.63 -24.45 1.70
C GLY A 111 -12.06 -24.35 2.24
N LEU A 112 -12.24 -24.03 3.53
CA LEU A 112 -13.57 -23.87 4.15
C LEU A 112 -14.24 -22.56 3.76
N VAL A 113 -13.42 -21.55 3.44
CA VAL A 113 -13.85 -20.22 3.01
C VAL A 113 -13.07 -19.86 1.75
N SER A 114 -13.75 -19.24 0.79
CA SER A 114 -13.10 -18.70 -0.41
C SER A 114 -12.95 -17.19 -0.32
N GLN A 115 -11.97 -16.68 -1.06
CA GLN A 115 -11.75 -15.27 -1.30
C GLN A 115 -12.04 -14.98 -2.79
N PRO A 116 -12.76 -13.91 -3.15
CA PRO A 116 -13.12 -13.62 -4.55
C PRO A 116 -11.95 -13.00 -5.34
N VAL A 117 -10.80 -13.67 -5.36
CA VAL A 117 -9.54 -13.23 -6.00
C VAL A 117 -9.61 -13.24 -7.54
N ASN A 118 -10.59 -13.94 -8.12
CA ASN A 118 -10.85 -13.88 -9.56
C ASN A 118 -11.53 -12.57 -9.98
N MET A 119 -12.11 -11.81 -9.05
CA MET A 119 -12.86 -10.58 -9.30
C MET A 119 -12.04 -9.29 -9.13
N LEU A 120 -10.73 -9.37 -8.89
CA LEU A 120 -9.89 -8.19 -8.62
C LEU A 120 -10.00 -7.13 -9.73
N THR A 121 -10.04 -7.58 -11.00
CA THR A 121 -10.25 -6.70 -12.15
C THR A 121 -11.55 -5.90 -12.03
N ASP A 122 -12.63 -6.54 -11.59
CA ASP A 122 -13.95 -5.93 -11.51
C ASP A 122 -14.03 -4.96 -10.34
N PHE A 123 -13.47 -5.34 -9.18
CA PHE A 123 -13.37 -4.44 -8.03
C PHE A 123 -12.60 -3.16 -8.36
N ILE A 124 -11.42 -3.28 -8.99
CA ILE A 124 -10.59 -2.13 -9.39
C ILE A 124 -11.34 -1.25 -10.40
N ARG A 125 -11.93 -1.85 -11.44
CA ARG A 125 -12.63 -1.12 -12.50
C ARG A 125 -13.84 -0.34 -11.97
N VAL A 126 -14.63 -0.97 -11.11
CA VAL A 126 -15.80 -0.33 -10.48
C VAL A 126 -15.35 0.82 -9.59
N ALA A 127 -14.33 0.61 -8.75
CA ALA A 127 -13.82 1.65 -7.86
C ALA A 127 -13.32 2.88 -8.64
N LYS A 128 -12.46 2.65 -9.64
CA LYS A 128 -11.98 3.69 -10.56
C LYS A 128 -13.13 4.48 -11.16
N ASN A 129 -14.12 3.79 -11.72
CA ASN A 129 -15.25 4.44 -12.39
C ASN A 129 -16.10 5.30 -11.44
N ILE A 130 -16.38 4.82 -10.22
CA ILE A 130 -17.15 5.57 -9.22
C ILE A 130 -16.35 6.79 -8.76
N LEU A 131 -15.09 6.60 -8.34
CA LEU A 131 -14.26 7.67 -7.79
C LEU A 131 -14.00 8.77 -8.84
N GLU A 132 -13.71 8.41 -10.09
CA GLU A 132 -13.52 9.41 -11.16
C GLU A 132 -14.79 10.20 -11.48
N ARG A 133 -15.95 9.54 -11.49
CA ARG A 133 -17.25 10.22 -11.66
C ARG A 133 -17.60 11.14 -10.48
N SER A 134 -17.09 10.82 -9.29
CA SER A 134 -17.22 11.62 -8.08
C SER A 134 -16.12 12.68 -7.92
N GLY A 135 -15.38 12.99 -8.99
CA GLY A 135 -14.43 14.11 -9.03
C GLY A 135 -13.03 13.80 -8.49
N TYR A 136 -12.70 12.55 -8.19
CA TYR A 136 -11.35 12.17 -7.82
C TYR A 136 -10.49 11.86 -9.05
N SER A 137 -9.19 12.11 -8.95
CA SER A 137 -8.20 11.72 -9.94
C SER A 137 -7.25 10.68 -9.34
N MET A 138 -6.83 9.70 -10.14
CA MET A 138 -5.84 8.73 -9.68
C MET A 138 -4.51 9.44 -9.37
N VAL A 139 -4.02 9.31 -8.15
CA VAL A 139 -2.71 9.80 -7.71
C VAL A 139 -1.72 8.68 -7.46
N ARG A 140 -2.22 7.45 -7.20
CA ARG A 140 -1.51 6.17 -7.06
C ARG A 140 -2.36 5.08 -7.66
N ILE A 141 -1.79 3.96 -8.11
CA ILE A 141 -2.67 2.90 -8.66
C ILE A 141 -3.72 2.47 -7.64
N GLU A 142 -3.39 2.37 -6.35
CA GLU A 142 -4.37 2.16 -5.28
C GLU A 142 -5.13 3.41 -4.77
N SER A 143 -4.78 4.63 -5.18
CA SER A 143 -5.31 5.85 -4.53
C SER A 143 -5.87 6.89 -5.52
N TRP A 144 -7.05 7.39 -5.19
CA TRP A 144 -7.71 8.47 -5.91
C TRP A 144 -7.90 9.65 -4.97
N SER A 145 -7.53 10.84 -5.42
CA SER A 145 -7.55 12.05 -4.62
C SER A 145 -8.26 13.18 -5.35
N ARG A 146 -8.95 14.01 -4.59
CA ARG A 146 -9.52 15.29 -5.02
C ARG A 146 -8.67 16.49 -4.55
N GLY A 147 -7.62 16.22 -3.78
CA GLY A 147 -6.68 17.21 -3.24
C GLY A 147 -5.67 16.56 -2.32
N GLY A 148 -4.38 16.82 -2.55
CA GLY A 148 -3.28 16.19 -1.79
C GLY A 148 -2.93 14.78 -2.27
N ASP A 149 -1.89 14.21 -1.69
CA ASP A 149 -1.39 12.87 -1.96
C ASP A 149 -0.80 12.29 -0.67
N TYR A 150 -1.62 11.54 0.07
CA TYR A 150 -1.15 10.85 1.27
C TYR A 150 -0.30 9.66 0.84
N SER A 151 0.98 9.68 1.22
CA SER A 151 1.90 8.62 0.85
C SER A 151 2.85 8.24 1.96
N THR A 152 2.78 6.99 2.38
CA THR A 152 3.70 6.40 3.36
C THR A 152 4.65 5.38 2.73
N VAL A 153 4.17 4.59 1.77
CA VAL A 153 4.88 3.40 1.27
C VAL A 153 5.91 3.66 0.17
N ASN A 154 5.83 4.77 -0.57
CA ASN A 154 6.80 5.04 -1.64
C ASN A 154 8.20 5.27 -1.08
N LEU A 155 8.31 5.92 0.08
CA LEU A 155 9.59 6.23 0.72
C LEU A 155 10.34 4.97 1.17
N GLU A 156 9.65 3.87 1.44
CA GLU A 156 10.27 2.57 1.68
C GLU A 156 11.05 2.08 0.44
N MET A 157 10.55 2.40 -0.76
CA MET A 157 11.14 1.98 -2.03
C MET A 157 12.18 2.93 -2.58
N VAL A 158 11.98 4.26 -2.45
CA VAL A 158 12.85 5.25 -3.10
C VAL A 158 13.69 6.08 -2.11
N GLY A 159 13.28 6.15 -0.85
CA GLY A 159 13.94 6.91 0.20
C GLY A 159 14.02 8.42 -0.05
N PRO A 160 14.71 9.16 0.83
CA PRO A 160 15.21 8.69 2.13
C PRO A 160 14.06 8.52 3.15
N LEU A 161 14.12 7.46 3.95
CA LEU A 161 13.19 7.15 5.03
C LEU A 161 13.97 6.70 6.28
N LEU A 162 13.89 7.51 7.34
CA LEU A 162 14.35 7.09 8.67
C LEU A 162 13.19 6.42 9.40
N ALA A 163 13.34 5.13 9.71
CA ALA A 163 12.30 4.33 10.31
C ALA A 163 12.60 4.02 11.78
N LEU A 164 11.66 4.39 12.66
CA LEU A 164 11.74 4.20 14.10
C LEU A 164 10.60 3.29 14.58
N GLY A 165 10.85 2.57 15.67
CA GLY A 165 9.89 1.65 16.27
C GLY A 165 10.07 0.18 15.85
N PRO A 166 9.41 -0.75 16.57
CA PRO A 166 9.46 -2.18 16.29
C PRO A 166 8.91 -2.50 14.90
N GLY A 167 9.61 -3.35 14.15
CA GLY A 167 9.22 -3.80 12.80
C GLY A 167 9.37 -2.75 11.69
N ALA A 168 9.79 -1.53 12.02
CA ALA A 168 9.94 -0.46 11.05
C ALA A 168 11.07 -0.78 10.06
N MET A 169 10.82 -0.54 8.76
CA MET A 169 11.81 -0.69 7.70
C MET A 169 12.21 0.69 7.18
N GLY A 170 13.52 0.94 7.12
CA GLY A 170 14.07 2.22 6.68
C GLY A 170 14.95 2.08 5.46
N PHE A 171 15.14 3.19 4.74
CA PHE A 171 15.93 3.22 3.53
C PHE A 171 16.59 4.58 3.32
N THR A 172 17.93 4.66 3.39
CA THR A 172 18.70 5.91 3.17
C THR A 172 18.96 6.22 1.69
N SER A 173 18.25 5.53 0.77
CA SER A 173 18.52 5.47 -0.67
C SER A 173 19.73 4.61 -1.08
N SER A 174 20.64 4.22 -0.18
CA SER A 174 21.76 3.32 -0.47
C SER A 174 21.90 2.15 0.52
N TYR A 175 21.23 2.23 1.68
CA TYR A 175 21.17 1.18 2.66
C TYR A 175 19.74 1.02 3.16
N GLU A 176 19.26 -0.22 3.20
CA GLU A 176 17.97 -0.56 3.80
C GLU A 176 18.18 -1.42 5.04
N TRP A 177 17.25 -1.29 5.99
CA TRP A 177 17.27 -2.06 7.22
C TRP A 177 15.85 -2.32 7.73
N ALA A 178 15.73 -3.32 8.59
CA ALA A 178 14.52 -3.56 9.37
C ALA A 178 14.87 -3.63 10.85
N ASN A 179 14.06 -2.97 11.67
CA ASN A 179 14.14 -3.11 13.11
C ASN A 179 13.55 -4.47 13.56
N VAL A 180 13.98 -4.95 14.72
CA VAL A 180 13.35 -6.11 15.37
C VAL A 180 11.84 -5.89 15.51
N HIS A 181 11.05 -6.91 15.20
CA HIS A 181 9.58 -6.82 15.25
C HIS A 181 9.04 -6.90 16.68
N SER A 182 9.74 -7.59 17.57
CA SER A 182 9.34 -7.72 18.98
C SER A 182 9.48 -6.38 19.72
N VAL A 183 8.39 -5.88 20.27
CA VAL A 183 8.35 -4.66 21.09
C VAL A 183 9.28 -4.78 22.29
N SER A 184 9.23 -5.90 23.01
CA SER A 184 10.07 -6.15 24.19
C SER A 184 11.55 -6.14 23.83
N GLU A 185 11.89 -6.73 22.67
CA GLU A 185 13.27 -6.79 22.19
C GLU A 185 13.78 -5.43 21.74
N TYR A 186 12.94 -4.66 21.04
CA TYR A 186 13.23 -3.29 20.64
C TYR A 186 13.57 -2.42 21.87
N VAL A 187 12.73 -2.47 22.91
CA VAL A 187 12.96 -1.75 24.17
C VAL A 187 14.24 -2.24 24.86
N ARG A 188 14.50 -3.55 24.87
CA ARG A 188 15.72 -4.13 25.43
C ARG A 188 16.99 -3.63 24.74
N CYS A 189 16.99 -3.52 23.41
CA CYS A 189 18.11 -2.97 22.65
C CYS A 189 18.41 -1.54 23.05
N LEU A 190 17.39 -0.68 23.04
CA LEU A 190 17.55 0.74 23.39
C LEU A 190 18.01 0.92 24.84
N GLY A 191 17.46 0.15 25.78
CA GLY A 191 17.87 0.17 27.17
C GLY A 191 19.33 -0.26 27.40
N ASN A 192 19.91 -1.01 26.45
CA ASN A 192 21.33 -1.42 26.47
C ASN A 192 22.21 -0.59 25.51
N ASN A 193 21.73 0.57 25.04
CA ASN A 193 22.43 1.45 24.11
C ASN A 193 22.85 0.75 22.80
N LYS A 194 22.01 -0.17 22.31
CA LYS A 194 22.18 -0.88 21.03
C LYS A 194 21.09 -0.47 20.04
N LEU A 195 21.47 -0.34 18.78
CA LEU A 195 20.50 -0.14 17.71
C LEU A 195 19.64 -1.42 17.54
N PRO A 196 18.31 -1.29 17.45
CA PRO A 196 17.39 -2.42 17.32
C PRO A 196 17.30 -2.95 15.88
N VAL A 197 18.40 -2.92 15.11
CA VAL A 197 18.44 -3.26 13.69
C VAL A 197 18.67 -4.76 13.52
N ALA A 198 17.63 -5.49 13.14
CA ALA A 198 17.66 -6.95 12.99
C ALA A 198 18.42 -7.39 11.74
N VAL A 199 18.19 -6.70 10.62
CA VAL A 199 18.81 -6.98 9.33
C VAL A 199 19.07 -5.69 8.57
N SER A 200 20.09 -5.69 7.74
CA SER A 200 20.41 -4.58 6.85
C SER A 200 21.17 -5.07 5.61
N ARG A 201 21.12 -4.27 4.54
CA ARG A 201 21.95 -4.49 3.35
C ARG A 201 22.18 -3.19 2.57
N SER A 202 23.22 -3.20 1.75
CA SER A 202 23.42 -2.17 0.73
C SER A 202 22.45 -2.36 -0.44
N VAL A 203 22.01 -1.25 -1.04
CA VAL A 203 21.22 -1.19 -2.26
C VAL A 203 22.08 -0.52 -3.33
N SER A 204 22.32 -1.21 -4.44
CA SER A 204 23.12 -0.67 -5.55
C SER A 204 22.35 0.42 -6.31
N ASP A 205 23.07 1.31 -7.01
CA ASP A 205 22.43 2.34 -7.85
C ASP A 205 21.53 1.75 -8.95
N ILE A 206 21.91 0.59 -9.48
CA ILE A 206 21.15 -0.16 -10.48
C ILE A 206 19.84 -0.68 -9.89
N GLU A 207 19.87 -1.21 -8.66
CA GLU A 207 18.66 -1.64 -7.95
C GLU A 207 17.78 -0.44 -7.59
N ARG A 208 18.38 0.64 -7.09
CA ARG A 208 17.68 1.89 -6.78
C ARG A 208 16.97 2.47 -8.01
N ALA A 209 17.62 2.45 -9.18
CA ALA A 209 17.01 2.84 -10.44
C ALA A 209 15.79 1.95 -10.77
N ALA A 210 15.91 0.63 -10.60
CA ALA A 210 14.78 -0.29 -10.78
C ALA A 210 13.60 0.00 -9.83
N ARG A 211 13.88 0.32 -8.57
CA ARG A 211 12.85 0.71 -7.58
C ARG A 211 12.16 2.01 -7.97
N ILE A 212 12.88 3.00 -8.48
CA ILE A 212 12.30 4.25 -8.96
C ILE A 212 11.42 4.01 -10.19
N VAL A 213 11.82 3.14 -11.12
CA VAL A 213 10.98 2.75 -12.25
C VAL A 213 9.68 2.11 -11.77
N ALA A 214 9.77 1.15 -10.86
CA ALA A 214 8.62 0.49 -10.27
C ALA A 214 7.72 1.51 -9.55
N ASP A 215 8.27 2.29 -8.63
CA ASP A 215 7.58 3.35 -7.90
C ASP A 215 6.87 4.33 -8.82
N GLN A 216 7.53 4.89 -9.85
CA GLN A 216 6.91 5.89 -10.69
C GLN A 216 5.83 5.30 -11.61
N LEU A 217 6.02 4.09 -12.14
CA LEU A 217 4.97 3.40 -12.89
C LEU A 217 3.77 3.06 -12.00
N PHE A 218 4.00 2.68 -10.74
CA PHE A 218 2.94 2.28 -9.79
C PHE A 218 2.28 3.46 -9.07
N CYS A 219 2.99 4.54 -8.82
CA CYS A 219 2.45 5.74 -8.20
C CYS A 219 1.82 6.63 -9.27
N ARG A 220 2.48 6.91 -10.38
CA ARG A 220 1.99 7.94 -11.32
C ARG A 220 1.38 7.38 -12.59
N GLY A 221 1.36 6.06 -12.74
CA GLY A 221 1.03 5.42 -14.00
C GLY A 221 2.02 5.74 -15.12
N MET A 222 3.14 6.40 -14.81
CA MET A 222 4.13 6.83 -15.79
C MET A 222 5.49 7.14 -15.17
N ILE A 223 6.55 6.94 -15.94
CA ILE A 223 7.89 7.43 -15.63
C ILE A 223 8.50 8.15 -16.83
N ARG A 224 9.11 9.30 -16.56
CA ARG A 224 9.94 10.05 -17.52
C ARG A 224 11.41 9.72 -17.27
N GLU A 225 12.18 9.50 -18.33
CA GLU A 225 13.61 9.18 -18.21
C GLU A 225 14.38 10.25 -17.43
N GLU A 226 14.05 11.53 -17.65
CA GLU A 226 14.62 12.67 -16.92
C GLU A 226 14.50 12.53 -15.39
N CYS A 227 13.39 11.98 -14.89
CA CYS A 227 13.20 11.75 -13.45
C CYS A 227 14.19 10.69 -12.93
N LEU A 228 14.43 9.64 -13.72
CA LEU A 228 15.39 8.59 -13.36
C LEU A 228 16.81 9.15 -13.36
N VAL A 229 17.22 9.81 -14.45
CA VAL A 229 18.55 10.41 -14.60
C VAL A 229 18.82 11.43 -13.51
N THR A 230 17.85 12.30 -13.18
CA THR A 230 18.03 13.30 -12.12
C THR A 230 18.22 12.66 -10.74
N LYS A 231 17.54 11.54 -10.47
CA LYS A 231 17.60 10.88 -9.16
C LYS A 231 18.80 9.94 -9.00
N THR A 232 19.25 9.29 -10.08
CA THR A 232 20.26 8.21 -10.01
C THR A 232 21.43 8.36 -10.97
N GLY A 233 21.35 9.25 -11.97
CA GLY A 233 22.31 9.33 -13.07
C GLY A 233 22.15 8.22 -14.12
N VAL A 234 21.15 7.34 -14.00
CA VAL A 234 20.96 6.17 -14.86
C VAL A 234 19.87 6.44 -15.90
N SER A 235 20.15 6.14 -17.17
CA SER A 235 19.15 6.19 -18.26
C SER A 235 18.32 4.90 -18.38
N PHE A 236 17.23 4.92 -19.15
CA PHE A 236 16.46 3.70 -19.44
C PHE A 236 17.30 2.62 -20.13
N SER A 237 18.29 3.04 -20.92
CA SER A 237 19.19 2.14 -21.63
C SER A 237 20.09 1.34 -20.69
N GLU A 238 20.38 1.88 -19.51
CA GLU A 238 21.28 1.31 -18.50
C GLU A 238 20.55 0.46 -17.44
N LEU A 239 19.22 0.40 -17.49
CA LEU A 239 18.43 -0.41 -16.58
C LEU A 239 18.85 -1.90 -16.62
N PRO A 240 18.65 -2.66 -15.51
CA PRO A 240 18.95 -4.07 -15.46
C PRO A 240 18.33 -4.84 -16.63
N ARG A 241 19.06 -5.80 -17.21
CA ARG A 241 18.56 -6.61 -18.34
C ARG A 241 17.21 -7.26 -18.06
N GLY A 242 17.05 -7.81 -16.84
CA GLY A 242 15.78 -8.41 -16.40
C GLY A 242 14.62 -7.42 -16.41
N LEU A 243 14.83 -6.21 -15.86
CA LEU A 243 13.80 -5.16 -15.87
C LEU A 243 13.46 -4.70 -17.29
N LYS A 244 14.46 -4.45 -18.14
CA LYS A 244 14.23 -4.07 -19.55
C LYS A 244 13.45 -5.15 -20.29
N PHE A 245 13.75 -6.42 -20.04
CA PHE A 245 13.02 -7.54 -20.62
C PHE A 245 11.56 -7.55 -20.16
N CYS A 246 11.31 -7.37 -18.85
CA CYS A 246 9.96 -7.25 -18.31
C CYS A 246 9.18 -6.08 -18.93
N LEU A 247 9.79 -4.89 -19.04
CA LEU A 247 9.16 -3.71 -19.64
C LEU A 247 8.79 -3.95 -21.11
N LYS A 248 9.66 -4.60 -21.90
CA LYS A 248 9.35 -4.97 -23.29
C LYS A 248 8.22 -5.99 -23.40
N ILE A 249 8.13 -6.96 -22.49
CA ILE A 249 7.00 -7.89 -22.43
C ILE A 249 5.71 -7.11 -22.12
N MET A 250 5.75 -6.21 -21.14
CA MET A 250 4.61 -5.38 -20.79
C MET A 250 4.15 -4.52 -21.97
N GLU A 251 5.08 -3.90 -22.70
CA GLU A 251 4.81 -3.16 -23.93
C GLU A 251 4.17 -4.07 -25.00
N PHE A 252 4.77 -5.21 -25.30
CA PHE A 252 4.24 -6.19 -26.26
C PHE A 252 2.83 -6.68 -25.89
N MET A 253 2.54 -6.81 -24.60
CA MET A 253 1.22 -7.18 -24.08
C MET A 253 0.23 -6.01 -24.05
N GLY A 254 0.62 -4.81 -24.48
CA GLY A 254 -0.21 -3.59 -24.48
C GLY A 254 -0.50 -3.04 -23.08
N MET A 255 0.38 -3.33 -22.11
CA MET A 255 0.28 -2.81 -20.74
C MET A 255 0.99 -1.47 -20.57
N ILE A 256 2.03 -1.23 -21.37
CA ILE A 256 2.78 0.02 -21.37
C ILE A 256 2.78 0.61 -22.79
N GLU A 257 2.64 1.91 -22.89
CA GLU A 257 3.00 2.71 -24.06
C GLU A 257 4.40 3.28 -23.85
N ASP A 258 5.33 2.97 -24.76
CA ASP A 258 6.64 3.61 -24.83
C ASP A 258 6.60 4.76 -25.85
N LYS A 259 6.94 5.97 -25.39
CA LYS A 259 7.06 7.18 -26.24
C LYS A 259 8.51 7.67 -26.29
N GLY A 260 9.48 6.77 -26.13
CA GLY A 260 10.91 7.04 -26.07
C GLY A 260 11.34 7.49 -24.66
N ASN A 261 10.99 8.72 -24.30
CA ASN A 261 11.43 9.32 -23.02
C ASN A 261 10.39 9.16 -21.90
N VAL A 262 9.25 8.51 -22.19
CA VAL A 262 8.15 8.32 -21.26
C VAL A 262 7.58 6.92 -21.43
N LEU A 263 7.55 6.17 -20.34
CA LEU A 263 6.78 4.93 -20.23
C LEU A 263 5.49 5.24 -19.48
N LYS A 264 4.34 4.84 -20.04
CA LYS A 264 3.03 5.07 -19.42
C LYS A 264 2.21 3.78 -19.38
N LEU A 265 1.57 3.48 -18.26
CA LEU A 265 0.61 2.38 -18.17
C LEU A 265 -0.65 2.69 -18.98
N THR A 266 -1.12 1.70 -19.73
CA THR A 266 -2.48 1.70 -20.30
C THR A 266 -3.49 1.33 -19.21
N ASP A 267 -4.80 1.44 -19.48
CA ASP A 267 -5.83 0.95 -18.55
C ASP A 267 -5.66 -0.55 -18.23
N LYS A 268 -5.23 -1.34 -19.23
CA LYS A 268 -4.88 -2.74 -19.05
C LYS A 268 -3.66 -2.88 -18.12
N GLY A 269 -2.63 -2.08 -18.34
CA GLY A 269 -1.41 -2.09 -17.52
C GLY A 269 -1.65 -1.69 -16.08
N LEU A 270 -2.50 -0.70 -15.84
CA LEU A 270 -2.90 -0.24 -14.51
C LEU A 270 -3.53 -1.38 -13.70
N ILE A 271 -4.52 -2.08 -14.26
CA ILE A 271 -5.16 -3.22 -13.59
C ILE A 271 -4.14 -4.33 -13.29
N GLN A 272 -3.19 -4.58 -14.19
CA GLN A 272 -2.16 -5.59 -13.96
C GLN A 272 -1.14 -5.14 -12.91
N ALA A 273 -0.81 -3.85 -12.87
CA ALA A 273 0.06 -3.27 -11.85
C ALA A 273 -0.51 -3.50 -10.43
N HIS A 274 -1.82 -3.30 -10.22
CA HIS A 274 -2.45 -3.65 -8.94
C HIS A 274 -2.20 -5.10 -8.52
N LYS A 275 -2.38 -6.04 -9.46
CA LYS A 275 -2.19 -7.48 -9.18
C LYS A 275 -0.72 -7.80 -8.90
N MET A 276 0.20 -7.15 -9.61
CA MET A 276 1.64 -7.31 -9.38
C MET A 276 2.05 -6.77 -8.02
N ILE A 277 1.58 -5.59 -7.61
CA ILE A 277 1.83 -5.06 -6.25
C ILE A 277 1.29 -6.02 -5.20
N TRP A 278 0.07 -6.51 -5.38
CA TRP A 278 -0.52 -7.46 -4.44
C TRP A 278 0.36 -8.70 -4.25
N ALA A 279 0.79 -9.31 -5.37
CA ALA A 279 1.67 -10.46 -5.33
C ALA A 279 3.04 -10.11 -4.71
N PHE A 280 3.60 -8.96 -5.05
CA PHE A 280 4.86 -8.47 -4.49
C PHE A 280 4.77 -8.32 -2.98
N VAL A 281 3.75 -7.63 -2.46
CA VAL A 281 3.57 -7.40 -1.01
C VAL A 281 3.45 -8.73 -0.26
N LEU A 282 2.65 -9.67 -0.77
CA LEU A 282 2.50 -10.98 -0.14
C LEU A 282 3.78 -11.83 -0.17
N LYS A 283 4.58 -11.73 -1.23
CA LYS A 283 5.75 -12.58 -1.42
C LYS A 283 7.03 -11.99 -0.84
N VAL A 284 7.14 -10.66 -0.73
CA VAL A 284 8.37 -9.99 -0.30
C VAL A 284 8.23 -9.43 1.11
N PRO A 285 7.59 -8.27 1.36
CA PRO A 285 7.57 -7.67 2.68
C PRO A 285 6.83 -8.52 3.71
N CYS A 286 5.70 -9.17 3.37
CA CYS A 286 5.01 -10.04 4.33
C CYS A 286 5.87 -11.23 4.76
N LYS A 287 6.65 -11.83 3.84
CA LYS A 287 7.54 -12.96 4.18
C LYS A 287 8.77 -12.52 4.96
N ILE A 288 9.32 -11.34 4.66
CA ILE A 288 10.39 -10.73 5.46
C ILE A 288 9.89 -10.50 6.88
N ALA A 289 8.71 -9.90 7.03
CA ALA A 289 8.10 -9.67 8.33
C ALA A 289 7.83 -10.99 9.08
N GLU A 290 7.31 -12.00 8.40
CA GLU A 290 7.11 -13.36 8.97
C GLU A 290 8.41 -13.95 9.50
N GLN A 291 9.49 -13.97 8.70
CA GLN A 291 10.80 -14.47 9.14
C GLN A 291 11.34 -13.69 10.36
N LEU A 292 11.18 -12.35 10.37
CA LEU A 292 11.65 -11.50 11.47
C LEU A 292 10.77 -11.58 12.73
N MET A 293 9.50 -11.97 12.60
CA MET A 293 8.64 -12.28 13.73
C MET A 293 9.00 -13.64 14.34
N ASP A 294 9.29 -14.64 13.51
CA ASP A 294 9.64 -15.99 13.95
C ASP A 294 11.05 -16.06 14.56
N THR A 295 12.00 -15.36 13.94
CA THR A 295 13.40 -15.29 14.38
C THR A 295 13.81 -13.82 14.48
N PRO A 296 13.75 -13.19 15.68
CA PRO A 296 14.00 -11.75 15.84
C PRO A 296 15.41 -11.29 15.40
N TRP A 297 16.39 -12.18 15.45
CA TRP A 297 17.78 -11.94 15.06
C TRP A 297 18.26 -13.03 14.11
N PRO A 298 17.76 -13.05 12.86
CA PRO A 298 18.17 -14.07 11.92
C PRO A 298 19.61 -13.78 11.45
N HIS A 299 20.37 -14.84 11.16
CA HIS A 299 21.68 -14.67 10.54
C HIS A 299 21.58 -14.16 9.10
N GLU A 300 20.52 -14.58 8.39
CA GLU A 300 20.21 -14.18 7.02
C GLU A 300 18.69 -14.16 6.83
N VAL A 301 18.20 -13.22 6.01
CA VAL A 301 16.81 -13.19 5.54
C VAL A 301 16.81 -13.45 4.05
N ILE A 302 16.13 -14.52 3.64
CA ILE A 302 16.02 -14.87 2.23
C ILE A 302 14.77 -14.19 1.68
N VAL A 303 15.00 -13.22 0.78
CA VAL A 303 13.95 -12.60 -0.02
C VAL A 303 13.69 -13.52 -1.23
N PRO A 304 12.46 -14.03 -1.39
CA PRO A 304 12.14 -14.98 -2.46
C PRO A 304 11.93 -14.34 -3.83
#